data_AF-A0A1Y6HNM9-F1
#
_entry.id   AF-A0A1Y6HNM9-F1
#
_cell.length_a   1.000
_cell.length_b   1.000
_cell.length_c   1.000
_cell.angle_alpha   90.00
_cell.angle_beta   90.00
_cell.angle_gamma   90.00
#
_symmetry.space_group_name_H-M   'P 1'
#
loop_
_entity.id
_entity.type
_entity.pdbx_description
1 polymer ?
#
loop_
_entity_poly.entity_id
_entity_poly.type
_entity_poly.pdbx_seq_one_letter_code
_entity_poly.pdbx_strand_id
1 'polypeptide(L)'
;MKRWIWTLVAAVGLQTTATASTPHTTLVCRMDDPFLFCSKGCDTSDYNWKPVDPISGTWEAVSPYCPFPTPTSTNYCAGWTMKAITALSQYETICPGAVKEGKWKGTRQPELVPFKH
;
A
#
# COMPACT_ATOMS: atom_id res chain seq x y z
N MET A 1 -39.72 -28.11 -48.91
CA MET A 1 -38.86 -28.72 -47.87
C MET A 1 -37.43 -28.21 -48.05
N LYS A 2 -36.95 -27.29 -47.22
CA LYS A 2 -35.58 -26.76 -47.32
C LYS A 2 -35.03 -26.58 -45.90
N ARG A 3 -34.12 -27.48 -45.53
CA ARG A 3 -33.46 -27.54 -44.22
C ARG A 3 -32.46 -26.39 -44.13
N TRP A 4 -32.65 -25.49 -43.18
CA TRP A 4 -31.68 -24.46 -42.84
C TRP A 4 -30.83 -24.93 -41.68
N ILE A 5 -29.56 -25.21 -42.00
CA ILE A 5 -28.49 -25.51 -41.07
C ILE A 5 -27.96 -24.16 -40.61
N TRP A 6 -28.08 -23.84 -39.31
CA TRP A 6 -27.38 -22.71 -38.73
C TRP A 6 -26.34 -23.20 -37.73
N THR A 7 -25.12 -22.86 -38.09
CA THR A 7 -23.81 -23.15 -37.52
C THR A 7 -23.74 -22.80 -36.04
N LEU A 8 -23.28 -23.73 -35.21
CA LEU A 8 -22.83 -23.49 -33.84
C LEU A 8 -21.58 -22.60 -33.90
N VAL A 9 -21.72 -21.32 -33.54
CA VAL A 9 -20.58 -20.44 -33.28
C VAL A 9 -20.04 -20.80 -31.90
N ALA A 10 -18.94 -21.55 -31.88
CA ALA A 10 -18.15 -21.78 -30.69
C ALA A 10 -17.52 -20.44 -30.26
N ALA A 11 -18.13 -19.78 -29.28
CA ALA A 11 -17.52 -18.64 -28.60
C ALA A 11 -16.33 -19.16 -27.80
N VAL A 12 -15.14 -19.07 -28.37
CA VAL A 12 -13.86 -19.21 -27.67
C VAL A 12 -13.80 -18.06 -26.67
N GLY A 13 -14.20 -18.34 -25.43
CA GLY A 13 -14.02 -17.43 -24.32
C GLY A 13 -12.53 -17.24 -24.09
N LEU A 14 -11.99 -16.10 -24.52
CA LEU A 14 -10.72 -15.58 -24.03
C LEU A 14 -10.88 -15.35 -22.52
N GLN A 15 -10.44 -16.32 -21.72
CA GLN A 15 -10.21 -16.12 -20.30
C GLN A 15 -8.95 -15.27 -20.19
N THR A 16 -9.11 -13.95 -20.14
CA THR A 16 -8.04 -13.05 -19.75
C THR A 16 -7.76 -13.28 -18.27
N THR A 17 -6.79 -14.13 -17.96
CA THR A 17 -6.23 -14.21 -16.62
C THR A 17 -5.48 -12.91 -16.35
N ALA A 18 -6.12 -12.00 -15.62
CA ALA A 18 -5.45 -10.80 -15.10
C ALA A 18 -4.43 -11.23 -14.05
N THR A 19 -3.21 -11.58 -14.47
CA THR A 19 -2.06 -11.73 -13.57
C THR A 19 -1.46 -10.35 -13.31
N ALA A 20 -2.19 -9.51 -12.57
CA ALA A 20 -1.58 -8.36 -11.92
C ALA A 20 -0.98 -8.83 -10.59
N SER A 21 0.04 -9.69 -10.65
CA SER A 21 0.92 -9.89 -9.50
C SER A 21 2.05 -8.89 -9.67
N THR A 22 1.90 -7.70 -9.09
CA THR A 22 3.05 -6.84 -8.84
C THR A 22 4.11 -7.68 -8.10
N PRO A 23 5.40 -7.60 -8.48
CA PRO A 23 6.44 -8.28 -7.73
C PRO A 23 6.34 -7.89 -6.26
N HIS A 24 6.18 -8.88 -5.38
CA HIS A 24 6.10 -8.64 -3.94
C HIS A 24 7.37 -7.93 -3.50
N THR A 25 7.22 -6.70 -3.01
CA THR A 25 8.32 -5.90 -2.48
C THR A 25 8.25 -5.98 -0.97
N THR A 26 9.27 -6.57 -0.35
CA THR A 26 9.33 -6.68 1.10
C THR A 26 9.40 -5.29 1.74
N LEU A 27 8.43 -4.98 2.58
CA LEU A 27 8.34 -3.71 3.29
C LEU A 27 9.39 -3.66 4.40
N VAL A 28 10.00 -2.48 4.56
CA VAL A 28 11.02 -2.26 5.58
C VAL A 28 10.45 -2.23 7.01
N CYS A 29 9.13 -2.02 7.16
CA CYS A 29 8.45 -1.97 8.45
C CYS A 29 7.11 -2.72 8.43
N ARG A 30 6.40 -2.71 9.56
CA ARG A 30 5.10 -3.39 9.73
C ARG A 30 5.13 -4.90 9.47
N MET A 31 6.29 -5.55 9.64
CA MET A 31 6.45 -6.99 9.40
C MET A 31 5.91 -7.43 8.02
N ASP A 32 6.12 -6.59 6.99
CA ASP A 32 5.65 -6.86 5.62
C ASP A 32 4.12 -6.85 5.45
N ASP A 33 3.39 -6.18 6.34
CA ASP A 33 1.93 -5.98 6.25
C ASP A 33 1.57 -4.73 5.41
N PRO A 34 1.12 -4.90 4.15
CA PRO A 34 0.79 -3.78 3.28
C PRO A 34 -0.45 -3.01 3.73
N PHE A 35 -1.38 -3.64 4.44
CA PHE A 35 -2.58 -2.98 4.91
C PHE A 35 -2.23 -1.96 6.00
N LEU A 36 -1.53 -2.40 7.04
CA LEU A 36 -1.08 -1.50 8.10
C LEU A 36 -0.09 -0.46 7.59
N PHE A 37 0.79 -0.86 6.67
CA PHE A 37 1.75 0.06 6.07
C PHE A 37 1.08 1.19 5.28
N CYS A 38 0.18 0.87 4.35
CA CYS A 38 -0.49 1.90 3.56
C CYS A 38 -1.50 2.73 4.37
N SER A 39 -2.06 2.18 5.45
CA SER A 39 -3.03 2.92 6.28
C SER A 39 -2.41 3.71 7.43
N LYS A 40 -1.23 3.32 7.92
CA LYS A 40 -0.60 3.87 9.13
C LYS A 40 0.89 4.18 9.01
N GLY A 41 1.55 3.88 7.91
CA GLY A 41 3.02 4.02 7.79
C GLY A 41 3.74 3.04 8.72
N CYS A 42 4.94 3.39 9.20
CA CYS A 42 5.70 2.56 10.13
C CYS A 42 5.19 2.63 11.58
N ASP A 43 5.79 1.84 12.46
CA ASP A 43 5.55 1.82 13.90
C ASP A 43 6.49 2.77 14.66
N THR A 44 6.30 2.87 15.98
CA THR A 44 6.74 3.99 16.83
C THR A 44 8.20 4.42 16.71
N SER A 45 9.15 3.51 16.45
CA SER A 45 10.57 3.88 16.29
C SER A 45 10.86 4.62 14.98
N ASP A 46 10.01 4.44 13.97
CA ASP A 46 10.19 4.93 12.60
C ASP A 46 8.96 5.71 12.11
N TYR A 47 8.11 6.15 13.04
CA TYR A 47 6.87 6.89 12.77
C TYR A 47 7.13 8.39 12.59
N ASN A 48 7.98 8.71 11.59
CA ASN A 48 8.40 10.08 11.29
C ASN A 48 7.44 10.81 10.34
N TRP A 49 6.59 10.05 9.66
CA TRP A 49 5.55 10.51 8.75
C TRP A 49 4.37 9.55 8.84
N LYS A 50 3.21 9.98 8.34
CA LYS A 50 2.02 9.13 8.23
C LYS A 50 1.30 9.31 6.88
N PRO A 51 0.63 8.26 6.39
CA PRO A 51 -0.27 8.35 5.24
C PRO A 51 -1.37 9.40 5.45
N VAL A 52 -1.68 10.18 4.42
CA VAL A 52 -2.88 11.03 4.36
C VAL A 52 -3.91 10.37 3.45
N ASP A 53 -3.50 10.03 2.22
CA ASP A 53 -4.29 9.24 1.28
C ASP A 53 -3.34 8.31 0.48
N PRO A 54 -3.39 6.98 0.72
CA PRO A 54 -2.53 6.02 0.05
C PRO A 54 -2.81 5.84 -1.44
N ILE A 55 -4.02 6.16 -1.93
CA ILE A 55 -4.32 6.07 -3.36
C ILE A 55 -3.62 7.19 -4.12
N SER A 56 -3.63 8.41 -3.58
CA SER A 56 -2.85 9.53 -4.15
C SER A 56 -1.37 9.52 -3.77
N GLY A 57 -0.97 8.63 -2.84
CA GLY A 57 0.40 8.59 -2.31
C GLY A 57 0.76 9.80 -1.47
N THR A 58 -0.23 10.53 -0.95
CA THR A 58 -0.01 11.72 -0.12
C THR A 58 0.29 11.33 1.33
N TRP A 59 1.14 12.11 1.97
CA TRP A 59 1.66 11.87 3.30
C TRP A 59 1.93 13.19 4.02
N GLU A 60 2.07 13.14 5.34
CA GLU A 60 2.52 14.28 6.13
C GLU A 60 3.55 13.88 7.18
N ALA A 61 4.52 14.76 7.45
CA ALA A 61 5.49 14.58 8.52
C ALA A 61 4.78 14.63 9.88
N VAL A 62 5.24 13.80 10.83
CA VAL A 62 4.75 13.78 12.20
C VAL A 62 5.63 14.67 13.07
N SER A 63 5.05 15.55 13.89
CA SER A 63 5.82 16.33 14.86
C SER A 63 6.50 15.40 15.87
N PRO A 64 7.77 15.61 16.25
CA PRO A 64 8.61 16.80 16.05
C PRO A 64 9.58 16.70 14.86
N TYR A 65 9.34 15.80 13.91
CA TYR A 65 10.26 15.55 12.82
C TYR A 65 10.23 16.65 11.75
N CYS A 66 11.32 16.77 11.00
CA CYS A 66 11.43 17.75 9.93
C CYS A 66 10.35 17.51 8.85
N PRO A 67 9.89 18.56 8.15
CA PRO A 67 8.80 18.44 7.17
C PRO A 67 9.16 17.64 5.91
N PHE A 68 10.44 17.27 5.75
CA PHE A 68 10.97 16.55 4.60
C PHE A 68 11.89 15.40 5.08
N PRO A 69 12.07 14.34 4.27
CA PRO A 69 12.87 13.16 4.62
C PRO A 69 14.37 13.50 4.73
N THR A 70 14.77 14.03 5.89
CA THR A 70 16.14 14.46 6.19
C THR A 70 16.67 13.67 7.37
N PRO A 71 17.79 12.94 7.25
CA PRO A 71 18.30 12.12 8.35
C PRO A 71 18.90 12.94 9.50
N THR A 72 19.24 14.21 9.23
CA THR A 72 19.93 15.09 10.18
C THR A 72 18.94 15.96 10.95
N SER A 73 19.05 15.96 12.28
CA SER A 73 18.32 16.90 13.13
C SER A 73 18.83 18.33 12.98
N THR A 74 17.93 19.29 13.14
CA THR A 74 18.25 20.72 13.19
C THR A 74 17.89 21.28 14.57
N ASN A 75 18.08 22.59 14.76
CA ASN A 75 17.61 23.29 15.96
C ASN A 75 16.08 23.41 16.04
N TYR A 76 15.34 23.07 14.97
CA TYR A 76 13.90 23.27 14.87
C TYR A 76 13.10 21.97 14.76
N CYS A 77 13.75 20.87 14.35
CA CYS A 77 13.08 19.61 14.07
C CYS A 77 14.04 18.42 14.20
N ALA A 78 13.48 17.26 14.52
CA ALA A 78 14.20 16.01 14.58
C ALA A 78 14.43 15.42 13.17
N GLY A 79 15.63 14.89 12.93
CA GLY A 79 15.95 14.11 11.75
C GLY A 79 15.13 12.83 11.68
N TRP A 80 14.95 12.34 10.46
CA TRP A 80 14.23 11.11 10.18
C TRP A 80 15.14 9.90 10.36
N THR A 81 14.58 8.76 10.76
CA THR A 81 15.35 7.51 10.69
C THR A 81 15.55 7.11 9.23
N MET A 82 16.67 6.45 8.92
CA MET A 82 16.89 5.93 7.56
C MET A 82 15.78 4.97 7.12
N LYS A 83 15.25 4.18 8.06
CA LYS A 83 14.13 3.27 7.83
C LYS A 83 12.84 4.01 7.49
N ALA A 84 12.52 5.12 8.15
CA ALA A 84 11.37 5.95 7.80
C ALA A 84 11.50 6.58 6.39
N ILE A 85 12.72 7.00 6.00
CA ILE A 85 13.00 7.52 4.66
C ILE A 85 12.80 6.44 3.60
N THR A 86 13.35 5.24 3.81
CA THR A 86 13.13 4.09 2.89
C THR A 86 11.65 3.71 2.83
N ALA A 87 10.97 3.68 3.97
CA ALA A 87 9.55 3.40 4.05
C ALA A 87 8.71 4.41 3.26
N LEU A 88 9.06 5.69 3.30
CA LEU A 88 8.33 6.70 2.52
C LEU A 88 8.41 6.40 1.01
N SER A 89 9.61 6.07 0.52
CA SER A 89 9.80 5.68 -0.89
C SER A 89 9.01 4.41 -1.26
N GLN A 90 8.94 3.43 -0.36
CA GLN A 90 8.08 2.25 -0.54
C GLN A 90 6.59 2.63 -0.57
N TYR A 91 6.15 3.55 0.27
CA TYR A 91 4.76 4.00 0.31
C TYR A 91 4.35 4.69 -1.00
N GLU A 92 5.15 5.64 -1.47
CA GLU A 92 4.89 6.40 -2.71
C GLU A 92 4.86 5.51 -3.96
N THR A 93 5.51 4.33 -3.91
CA THR A 93 5.58 3.40 -5.05
C THR A 93 4.55 2.27 -4.97
N ILE A 94 4.27 1.76 -3.78
CA ILE A 94 3.43 0.56 -3.58
C ILE A 94 1.96 0.95 -3.38
N CYS A 95 1.69 1.92 -2.52
CA CYS A 95 0.33 2.18 -2.06
C CYS A 95 -0.58 2.81 -3.14
N PRO A 96 -0.11 3.71 -4.02
CA PRO A 96 -0.91 4.20 -5.15
C PRO A 96 -1.31 3.13 -6.16
N GLY A 97 -0.65 1.96 -6.16
CA GLY A 97 -1.05 0.80 -6.95
C GLY A 97 -2.39 0.19 -6.52
N ALA A 98 -2.91 0.55 -5.35
CA ALA A 98 -4.22 0.10 -4.89
C ALA A 98 -5.36 0.84 -5.61
N VAL A 99 -6.18 0.11 -6.36
CA VAL A 99 -7.38 0.65 -7.03
C VAL A 99 -8.45 1.13 -6.03
N LYS A 100 -8.42 0.60 -4.81
CA LYS A 100 -9.33 0.98 -3.71
C LYS A 100 -8.71 0.64 -2.37
N GLU A 101 -8.98 1.47 -1.37
CA GLU A 101 -8.71 1.14 0.03
C GLU A 101 -9.80 0.21 0.58
N GLY A 102 -9.38 -0.91 1.17
CA GLY A 102 -10.26 -1.70 2.03
C GLY A 102 -10.46 -1.00 3.37
N LYS A 103 -11.70 -0.90 3.86
CA LYS A 103 -11.93 -0.52 5.26
C LYS A 103 -11.74 -1.74 6.15
N TRP A 104 -10.99 -1.59 7.23
CA TRP A 104 -10.89 -2.60 8.28
C TRP A 104 -12.29 -2.92 8.85
N LYS A 105 -12.62 -4.22 8.95
CA LYS A 105 -13.93 -4.71 9.43
C LYS A 105 -13.87 -5.52 10.73
N GLY A 106 -12.69 -5.73 11.29
CA GLY A 106 -12.54 -6.52 12.52
C GLY A 106 -12.91 -5.73 13.78
N THR A 107 -13.21 -6.46 14.86
CA THR A 107 -13.64 -5.89 16.16
C THR A 107 -12.49 -5.32 16.99
N ARG A 108 -11.25 -5.67 16.68
CA ARG A 108 -10.02 -5.14 17.32
C ARG A 108 -9.29 -4.24 16.35
N GLN A 109 -8.39 -3.41 16.83
CA GLN A 109 -7.49 -2.63 15.96
C GLN A 109 -6.70 -3.57 15.02
N PRO A 110 -6.51 -3.21 13.73
CA PRO A 110 -5.85 -4.06 12.75
C PRO A 110 -4.41 -4.43 13.14
N GLU A 111 -3.75 -3.60 13.94
CA GLU A 111 -2.41 -3.83 14.49
C GLU A 111 -2.36 -5.03 15.45
N LEU A 112 -3.51 -5.47 15.98
CA LEU A 112 -3.61 -6.57 16.96
C LEU A 112 -3.98 -7.92 16.33
N VAL A 113 -4.09 -7.99 15.00
CA VAL A 113 -4.47 -9.19 14.25
C VAL A 113 -3.44 -9.43 13.15
N PRO A 114 -2.43 -10.26 13.44
CA PRO A 114 -1.18 -10.25 12.67
C PRO A 114 -1.26 -10.79 11.23
N PHE A 115 -2.39 -11.35 10.78
CA PHE A 115 -2.43 -12.09 9.51
C PHE A 115 -3.76 -12.03 8.71
N LYS A 116 -4.74 -11.21 9.11
CA LYS A 116 -6.00 -11.06 8.36
C LYS A 116 -6.48 -9.62 8.43
N HIS A 117 -6.30 -8.91 7.31
CA HIS A 117 -6.74 -7.53 7.09
C HIS A 117 -7.81 -7.42 6.02
#